data_AF-A0A7S3KSE6-F1
#
_entry.id   AF-A0A7S3KSE6-F1
#
_cell.length_a   1.000
_cell.length_b   1.000
_cell.length_c   1.000
_cell.angle_alpha   90.00
_cell.angle_beta   90.00
_cell.angle_gamma   90.00
#
_symmetry.space_group_name_H-M   'P 1'
#
loop_
_entity.id
_entity.type
_entity.pdbx_description
1 polymer ?
#
loop_
_entity_poly.entity_id
_entity_poly.type
_entity_poly.pdbx_seq_one_letter_code
_entity_poly.pdbx_strand_id
1 'polypeptide(L)'
;GRTEIVVNTNDPSFVKTISIDYYFEQDQEFLVLLHDSDNFENDTISLAGTNYIGQNQFKIQNLVCNRDKEIEIPLHDKEGQGAGTKGYVTINYEEELSCTNQDLKLAVSMFEGNFVENRAYFIEISKIKPHPSNESIKIFRSEKC
;
A
#
# COMPACT_ATOMS: atom_id res chain seq x y z
N GLY A 1 8.11 -3.36 -7.64
CA GLY A 1 9.24 -2.47 -7.37
C GLY A 1 10.55 -3.22 -7.52
N ARG A 2 11.68 -2.56 -7.25
CA ARG A 2 13.02 -3.18 -7.19
C ARG A 2 13.86 -2.51 -6.10
N THR A 3 14.51 -3.31 -5.26
CA THR A 3 15.47 -2.86 -4.25
C THR A 3 16.78 -2.37 -4.89
N GLU A 4 17.67 -1.84 -4.08
CA GLU A 4 19.09 -1.65 -4.41
C GLU A 4 19.83 -2.99 -4.52
N ILE A 5 21.06 -2.94 -5.01
CA ILE A 5 22.00 -4.06 -5.04
C ILE A 5 22.83 -4.06 -3.75
N VAL A 6 22.89 -5.19 -3.07
CA VAL A 6 23.73 -5.38 -1.88
C VAL A 6 24.89 -6.29 -2.28
N VAL A 7 26.12 -5.82 -2.06
CA VAL A 7 27.35 -6.53 -2.48
C VAL A 7 28.01 -7.28 -1.34
N ASN A 8 28.63 -8.43 -1.67
CA ASN A 8 29.51 -9.20 -0.79
C ASN A 8 28.86 -9.75 0.49
N THR A 9 27.61 -10.22 0.42
CA THR A 9 26.94 -10.89 1.53
C THR A 9 26.02 -12.02 1.06
N ASN A 10 25.86 -13.04 1.89
CA ASN A 10 24.87 -14.11 1.72
C ASN A 10 23.58 -13.86 2.53
N ASP A 11 23.57 -12.78 3.32
CA ASP A 11 22.44 -12.35 4.16
C ASP A 11 22.19 -10.86 3.92
N PRO A 12 21.57 -10.50 2.77
CA PRO A 12 21.38 -9.10 2.39
C PRO A 12 20.22 -8.46 3.15
N SER A 13 20.46 -7.26 3.68
CA SER A 13 19.42 -6.37 4.20
C SER A 13 19.22 -5.18 3.26
N PHE A 14 17.97 -4.87 2.94
CA PHE A 14 17.62 -3.78 2.02
C PHE A 14 17.07 -2.57 2.77
N VAL A 15 17.44 -1.37 2.32
CA VAL A 15 17.00 -0.07 2.84
C VAL A 15 15.84 0.48 2.02
N LYS A 16 15.82 0.25 0.71
CA LYS A 16 14.78 0.82 -0.16
C LYS A 16 13.43 0.16 0.10
N THR A 17 12.44 0.99 0.42
CA THR A 17 11.05 0.56 0.56
C THR A 17 10.32 0.56 -0.78
N ILE A 18 9.27 -0.26 -0.89
CA ILE A 18 8.40 -0.34 -2.07
C ILE A 18 6.97 -0.01 -1.62
N SER A 19 6.46 1.16 -2.02
CA SER A 19 5.07 1.54 -1.74
C SER A 19 4.11 0.84 -2.70
N ILE A 20 2.99 0.39 -2.16
CA ILE A 20 1.92 -0.29 -2.90
C ILE A 20 0.56 0.15 -2.35
N ASP A 21 -0.40 0.34 -3.24
CA ASP A 21 -1.79 0.57 -2.86
C ASP A 21 -2.45 -0.76 -2.48
N TYR A 22 -3.08 -0.78 -1.30
CA TYR A 22 -3.79 -1.95 -0.78
C TYR A 22 -5.29 -1.83 -1.01
N TYR A 23 -5.89 -2.87 -1.59
CA TYR A 23 -7.32 -2.97 -1.90
C TYR A 23 -7.91 -4.17 -1.16
N PHE A 24 -8.60 -3.92 -0.04
CA PHE A 24 -9.11 -4.98 0.84
C PHE A 24 -10.15 -5.90 0.18
N GLU A 25 -10.82 -5.42 -0.87
CA GLU A 25 -11.84 -6.12 -1.62
C GLU A 25 -11.28 -7.05 -2.71
N GLN A 26 -9.96 -7.04 -2.92
CA GLN A 26 -9.28 -7.83 -3.94
C GLN A 26 -8.33 -8.84 -3.31
N ASP A 27 -8.22 -10.03 -3.93
CA ASP A 27 -7.09 -10.92 -3.70
C ASP A 27 -5.87 -10.38 -4.45
N GLN A 28 -4.80 -10.04 -3.72
CA GLN A 28 -3.60 -9.41 -4.27
C GLN A 28 -2.37 -10.28 -3.98
N GLU A 29 -1.94 -11.03 -4.99
CA GLU A 29 -0.76 -11.92 -4.93
C GLU A 29 0.46 -11.27 -5.59
N PHE A 30 1.61 -11.38 -4.94
CA PHE A 30 2.87 -10.77 -5.34
C PHE A 30 3.91 -11.86 -5.57
N LEU A 31 4.72 -11.71 -6.62
CA LEU A 31 5.85 -12.57 -6.92
C LEU A 31 7.15 -11.90 -6.48
N VAL A 32 7.91 -12.60 -5.64
CA VAL A 32 9.27 -12.22 -5.26
C VAL A 32 10.25 -13.01 -6.12
N LEU A 33 11.21 -12.30 -6.72
CA LEU A 33 12.29 -12.86 -7.52
C LEU A 33 13.62 -12.41 -6.93
N LEU A 34 14.49 -13.35 -6.59
CA LEU A 34 15.85 -13.08 -6.16
C LEU A 34 16.83 -13.37 -7.30
N HIS A 35 17.71 -12.41 -7.56
CA HIS A 35 18.76 -12.48 -8.56
C HIS A 35 20.10 -12.09 -7.94
N ASP A 36 21.15 -12.79 -8.34
CA ASP A 36 22.54 -12.43 -8.14
C ASP A 36 23.05 -11.64 -9.35
N SER A 37 23.93 -10.67 -9.12
CA SER A 37 24.43 -9.79 -10.17
C SER A 37 25.94 -9.64 -10.06
N ASP A 38 26.66 -10.11 -11.09
CA ASP A 38 28.11 -9.95 -11.19
C ASP A 38 28.53 -8.51 -11.50
N ASN A 39 27.61 -7.74 -12.07
CA ASN A 39 27.78 -6.30 -12.27
C ASN A 39 27.11 -5.59 -11.09
N PHE A 40 27.82 -4.74 -10.37
CA PHE A 40 27.27 -3.98 -9.23
C PHE A 40 27.64 -2.50 -9.31
N GLU A 41 28.27 -2.06 -10.40
CA GLU A 41 28.68 -0.67 -10.60
C GLU A 41 27.54 0.22 -11.11
N ASN A 42 26.42 -0.37 -11.54
CA ASN A 42 25.28 0.34 -12.10
C ASN A 42 23.99 -0.09 -11.41
N ASP A 43 23.21 0.87 -10.91
CA ASP A 43 21.93 0.60 -10.23
C ASP A 43 20.83 0.12 -11.20
N THR A 44 21.08 0.20 -12.52
CA THR A 44 20.08 -0.05 -13.58
C THR A 44 20.38 -1.32 -14.38
N ILE A 45 20.53 -2.45 -13.70
CA ILE A 45 20.94 -3.71 -14.35
C ILE A 45 19.74 -4.40 -14.99
N SER A 46 19.82 -4.74 -16.27
CA SER A 46 18.78 -5.56 -16.91
C SER A 46 18.72 -6.96 -16.29
N LEU A 47 17.52 -7.51 -16.10
CA LEU A 47 17.34 -8.89 -15.60
C LEU A 47 18.00 -9.96 -16.49
N ALA A 48 18.28 -9.65 -17.76
CA ALA A 48 18.96 -10.55 -18.67
C ALA A 48 20.45 -10.74 -18.34
N GLY A 49 21.05 -9.82 -17.56
CA GLY A 49 22.46 -9.87 -17.15
C GLY A 49 22.66 -10.37 -15.72
N THR A 50 21.63 -10.94 -15.09
CA THR A 50 21.67 -11.41 -13.71
C THR A 50 21.43 -12.91 -13.63
N ASN A 51 22.03 -13.55 -12.62
CA ASN A 51 21.86 -14.96 -12.32
C ASN A 51 20.62 -15.13 -11.45
N TYR A 52 19.64 -15.91 -11.90
CA TYR A 52 18.45 -16.20 -11.12
C TYR A 52 18.76 -17.14 -9.94
N ILE A 53 18.30 -16.80 -8.73
CA ILE A 53 18.48 -17.63 -7.53
C ILE A 53 17.20 -18.39 -7.18
N GLY A 54 16.06 -17.70 -7.12
CA GLY A 54 14.83 -18.30 -6.66
C GLY A 54 13.64 -17.35 -6.66
N GLN A 55 12.45 -17.90 -6.41
CA GLN A 55 11.20 -17.17 -6.36
C GLN A 55 10.21 -17.75 -5.35
N ASN A 56 9.26 -16.91 -4.93
CA ASN A 56 8.01 -17.39 -4.32
C ASN A 56 6.91 -16.33 -4.44
N GLN A 57 5.66 -16.76 -4.29
CA GLN A 57 4.49 -15.92 -4.27
C GLN A 57 3.96 -15.76 -2.85
N PHE A 58 3.38 -14.60 -2.56
CA PHE A 58 2.67 -14.37 -1.31
C PHE A 58 1.46 -13.46 -1.53
N LYS A 59 0.45 -13.61 -0.67
CA LYS A 59 -0.69 -12.68 -0.61
C LYS A 59 -0.40 -11.55 0.37
N ILE A 60 -0.59 -10.30 -0.03
CA ILE A 60 -0.36 -9.14 0.85
C ILE A 60 -1.29 -9.13 2.07
N GLN A 61 -2.47 -9.72 1.94
CA GLN A 61 -3.43 -9.89 3.03
C GLN A 61 -2.78 -10.64 4.21
N ASN A 62 -1.86 -11.59 3.94
CA ASN A 62 -1.15 -12.30 4.99
C ASN A 62 -0.22 -11.38 5.79
N LEU A 63 0.40 -10.37 5.16
CA LEU A 63 1.22 -9.36 5.84
C LEU A 63 0.35 -8.38 6.63
N VAL A 64 -0.70 -7.84 6.00
CA VAL A 64 -1.57 -6.84 6.62
C VAL A 64 -2.28 -7.41 7.85
N CYS A 65 -2.71 -8.67 7.80
CA CYS A 65 -3.35 -9.36 8.92
C CYS A 65 -2.36 -9.94 9.93
N ASN A 66 -1.06 -10.03 9.62
CA ASN A 66 -0.06 -10.50 10.56
C ASN A 66 0.14 -9.47 11.69
N ARG A 67 0.16 -9.94 12.94
CA ARG A 67 0.32 -9.08 14.11
C ARG A 67 1.70 -8.42 14.16
N ASP A 68 2.73 -9.17 13.79
CA ASP A 68 4.13 -8.74 13.80
C ASP A 68 4.47 -7.95 12.52
N LYS A 69 3.52 -7.84 11.58
CA LYS A 69 3.66 -7.13 10.29
C LYS A 69 4.84 -7.63 9.45
N GLU A 70 5.21 -8.88 9.68
CA GLU A 70 6.32 -9.57 9.05
C GLU A 70 5.87 -10.95 8.57
N ILE A 71 6.36 -11.38 7.41
CA ILE A 71 6.28 -12.77 6.98
C ILE A 71 7.65 -13.24 6.48
N GLU A 72 7.94 -14.51 6.69
CA GLU A 72 9.08 -15.18 6.07
C GLU A 72 8.56 -16.16 5.02
N ILE A 73 9.08 -16.06 3.79
CA ILE A 73 8.70 -16.94 2.68
C ILE A 73 9.93 -17.71 2.16
N PRO A 74 9.83 -19.03 1.92
CA PRO A 74 10.92 -19.81 1.34
C PRO A 74 11.12 -19.44 -0.14
N LEU A 75 12.33 -19.47 -0.66
CA LEU A 75 12.59 -19.35 -2.10
C LEU A 75 12.74 -20.73 -2.73
N HIS A 76 12.13 -20.90 -3.90
CA HIS A 76 12.19 -22.12 -4.70
C HIS A 76 12.72 -21.83 -6.11
N ASP A 77 13.15 -22.88 -6.81
CA ASP A 77 13.49 -22.77 -8.23
C ASP A 77 12.22 -22.54 -9.09
N LYS A 78 12.38 -22.25 -10.38
CA LYS A 78 11.28 -22.05 -11.32
C LYS A 78 10.36 -23.27 -11.44
N GLU A 79 10.87 -24.46 -11.19
CA GLU A 79 10.13 -25.72 -11.20
C GLU A 79 9.27 -25.94 -9.93
N GLY A 80 9.29 -25.00 -8.97
CA GLY A 80 8.46 -25.01 -7.78
C GLY A 80 9.03 -25.80 -6.61
N GLN A 81 8.15 -26.22 -5.69
CA GLN A 81 8.50 -26.84 -4.39
C GLN A 81 9.28 -28.17 -4.51
N GLY A 82 9.37 -28.78 -5.69
CA GLY A 82 10.05 -30.05 -5.92
C GLY A 82 11.58 -30.00 -5.87
N ALA A 83 12.18 -28.82 -6.05
CA ALA A 83 13.65 -28.64 -6.12
C ALA A 83 14.32 -28.30 -4.78
N GLY A 84 13.57 -28.30 -3.68
CA GLY A 84 14.03 -27.91 -2.35
C GLY A 84 14.07 -26.38 -2.13
N THR A 85 14.21 -25.97 -0.87
CA THR A 85 14.29 -24.56 -0.46
C THR A 85 15.70 -24.01 -0.68
N LYS A 86 15.82 -22.87 -1.37
CA LYS A 86 17.10 -22.20 -1.68
C LYS A 86 17.52 -21.17 -0.64
N GLY A 87 16.58 -20.69 0.16
CA GLY A 87 16.75 -19.65 1.16
C GLY A 87 15.40 -19.13 1.61
N TYR A 88 15.40 -18.04 2.37
CA TYR A 88 14.19 -17.38 2.85
C TYR A 88 14.27 -15.88 2.56
N VAL A 89 13.11 -15.26 2.35
CA VAL A 89 12.97 -13.81 2.29
C VAL A 89 12.04 -13.38 3.40
N THR A 90 12.53 -12.50 4.26
CA THR A 90 11.73 -11.83 5.27
C THR A 90 11.18 -10.54 4.70
N ILE A 91 9.87 -10.38 4.72
CA ILE A 91 9.15 -9.21 4.22
C ILE A 91 8.50 -8.52 5.40
N ASN A 92 8.83 -7.24 5.55
CA ASN A 92 8.24 -6.36 6.55
C ASN A 92 7.24 -5.41 5.89
N TYR A 93 6.20 -5.04 6.61
CA TYR A 93 5.16 -4.13 6.16
C TYR A 93 4.93 -3.02 7.19
N GLU A 94 4.78 -1.80 6.69
CA GLU A 94 4.34 -0.64 7.47
C GLU A 94 3.21 0.07 6.73
N GLU A 95 2.24 0.59 7.48
CA GLU A 95 1.17 1.41 6.93
C GLU A 95 1.62 2.87 6.87
N GLU A 96 1.68 3.44 5.67
CA GLU A 96 1.98 4.86 5.50
C GLU A 96 0.73 5.69 5.81
N LEU A 97 0.63 6.19 7.05
CA LEU A 97 -0.46 7.04 7.53
C LEU A 97 -0.32 8.50 7.03
N SER A 98 -0.13 8.71 5.73
CA SER A 98 -0.15 10.07 5.15
C SER A 98 -1.57 10.62 5.01
N CYS A 99 -2.59 9.76 5.18
CA CYS A 99 -4.01 10.09 5.14
C CYS A 99 -4.60 10.20 6.55
N THR A 100 -4.12 11.12 7.39
CA THR A 100 -4.80 11.41 8.65
C THR A 100 -6.16 12.04 8.38
N ASN A 101 -7.24 11.44 8.91
CA ASN A 101 -8.54 12.09 8.99
C ASN A 101 -8.38 13.44 9.70
N GLN A 102 -8.80 14.52 9.04
CA GLN A 102 -8.77 15.86 9.64
C GLN A 102 -10.11 16.16 10.30
N ASP A 103 -10.06 16.57 11.58
CA ASP A 103 -11.23 17.11 12.27
C ASP A 103 -11.59 18.47 11.67
N LEU A 104 -12.76 18.56 11.03
CA LEU A 104 -13.27 19.81 10.46
C LEU A 104 -14.28 20.45 11.42
N LYS A 105 -13.92 21.57 12.04
CA LYS A 105 -14.84 22.39 12.83
C LYS A 105 -15.55 23.40 11.93
N LEU A 106 -16.88 23.29 11.85
CA LEU A 106 -17.73 24.16 11.03
C LEU A 106 -18.51 25.14 11.91
N ALA A 107 -18.52 26.41 11.53
CA ALA A 107 -19.32 27.45 12.16
C ALA A 107 -20.01 28.29 11.09
N VAL A 108 -21.28 28.65 11.32
CA VAL A 108 -22.07 29.51 10.43
C VAL A 108 -22.43 30.78 11.19
N SER A 109 -22.19 31.95 10.58
CA SER A 109 -22.50 33.26 11.15
C SER A 109 -23.12 34.18 10.10
N MET A 110 -23.96 35.14 10.52
CA MET A 110 -24.52 36.20 9.67
C MET A 110 -25.28 35.69 8.42
N PHE A 111 -26.16 34.70 8.57
CA PHE A 111 -26.97 34.21 7.44
C PHE A 111 -28.35 34.86 7.40
N GLU A 112 -28.75 35.30 6.20
CA GLU A 112 -30.08 35.85 5.94
C GLU A 112 -31.08 34.72 5.70
N GLY A 113 -32.23 34.77 6.36
CA GLY A 113 -33.27 33.75 6.22
C GLY A 113 -34.54 34.10 6.96
N ASN A 114 -35.67 33.48 6.56
CA ASN A 114 -36.92 33.60 7.29
C ASN A 114 -36.85 32.76 8.57
N PHE A 115 -36.48 33.41 9.66
CA PHE A 115 -36.46 32.81 10.99
C PHE A 115 -37.88 32.75 11.55
N VAL A 116 -38.36 31.53 11.75
CA VAL A 116 -39.60 31.25 12.49
C VAL A 116 -39.18 30.44 13.73
N GLU A 117 -39.82 30.68 14.88
CA GLU A 117 -39.55 29.95 16.12
C GLU A 117 -39.64 28.42 15.92
N ASN A 118 -38.86 27.65 16.71
CA ASN A 118 -38.77 26.18 16.68
C ASN A 118 -38.18 25.52 15.42
N ARG A 119 -37.07 26.04 14.87
CA ARG A 119 -36.32 25.36 13.78
C ARG A 119 -34.99 24.77 14.21
N ALA A 120 -34.59 23.70 13.51
CA ALA A 120 -33.29 23.05 13.62
C ALA A 120 -32.55 23.17 12.27
N TYR A 121 -31.22 23.28 12.32
CA TYR A 121 -30.36 23.45 11.14
C TYR A 121 -29.35 22.31 11.07
N PHE A 122 -28.96 21.96 9.84
CA PHE A 122 -27.88 21.01 9.60
C PHE A 122 -27.04 21.46 8.40
N ILE A 123 -25.78 21.02 8.35
CA ILE A 123 -24.86 21.21 7.24
C ILE A 123 -24.70 19.87 6.52
N GLU A 124 -24.79 19.90 5.19
CA GLU A 124 -24.47 18.79 4.32
C GLU A 124 -23.27 19.18 3.46
N ILE A 125 -22.24 18.33 3.41
CA ILE A 125 -21.06 18.51 2.55
C ILE A 125 -21.04 17.39 1.53
N SER A 126 -20.81 17.76 0.27
CA SER A 126 -20.72 16.83 -0.85
C SER A 126 -19.40 16.99 -1.61
N LYS A 127 -18.80 15.88 -2.01
CA LYS A 127 -17.64 15.84 -2.92
C LYS A 127 -18.13 15.91 -4.36
N ILE A 128 -17.60 16.86 -5.13
CA ILE A 128 -17.88 16.97 -6.56
C ILE A 128 -16.98 15.96 -7.31
N LYS A 129 -17.56 15.14 -8.17
CA LYS A 129 -16.77 14.27 -9.06
C LYS A 129 -16.07 15.12 -10.13
N PRO A 130 -14.76 14.96 -10.38
CA PRO A 130 -14.17 15.54 -11.59
C PRO A 130 -14.76 14.83 -12.82
N HIS A 131 -15.19 15.61 -13.85
CA HIS A 131 -15.80 15.19 -15.15
C HIS A 131 -17.36 15.29 -15.25
N PRO A 132 -17.91 15.32 -16.48
CA PRO A 132 -18.72 16.42 -17.01
C PRO A 132 -20.17 16.50 -16.45
N SER A 133 -20.56 15.57 -15.57
CA SER A 133 -21.91 15.46 -15.04
C SER A 133 -22.15 16.36 -13.83
N ASN A 134 -21.09 16.94 -13.23
CA ASN A 134 -21.15 17.73 -11.99
C ASN A 134 -21.95 17.03 -10.87
N GLU A 135 -22.01 15.70 -10.90
CA GLU A 135 -22.66 14.94 -9.86
C GLU A 135 -21.88 15.06 -8.55
N SER A 136 -22.62 15.35 -7.48
CA SER A 136 -22.06 15.42 -6.13
C SER A 136 -22.40 14.16 -5.34
N ILE A 137 -21.46 13.68 -4.54
CA ILE A 137 -21.65 12.58 -3.59
C ILE A 137 -21.64 13.17 -2.19
N LYS A 138 -22.67 12.91 -1.39
CA LYS A 138 -22.74 13.34 0.01
C LYS A 138 -21.65 12.63 0.82
N ILE A 139 -20.83 13.40 1.53
CA ILE A 139 -19.72 12.87 2.34
C ILE A 139 -19.89 13.12 3.83
N PHE A 140 -20.69 14.12 4.23
CA PHE A 140 -20.94 14.43 5.63
C PHE A 140 -22.31 15.09 5.84
N ARG A 141 -22.94 14.78 6.97
CA ARG A 141 -24.17 15.41 7.46
C ARG A 141 -24.04 15.68 8.95
N SER A 142 -24.24 16.93 9.38
CA SER A 142 -24.22 17.24 10.82
C SER A 142 -25.45 16.64 11.51
N GLU A 143 -25.25 16.06 12.69
CA GLU A 143 -26.33 15.50 13.49
C GLU A 143 -27.16 16.59 14.19
N LYS A 144 -28.31 16.17 14.71
CA LYS A 144 -29.19 17.01 15.52
C LYS A 144 -28.68 16.97 16.96
N CYS A 145 -28.10 18.07 17.45
CA CYS A 145 -27.82 18.23 18.88
C CYS A 145 -29.11 18.40 19.68
#